data_AF-A0A552ISU0-F1
#
_entry.id   AF-A0A552ISU0-F1
#
_cell.length_a   1.000
_cell.length_b   1.000
_cell.length_c   1.000
_cell.angle_alpha   90.00
_cell.angle_beta   90.00
_cell.angle_gamma   90.00
#
_symmetry.space_group_name_H-M   'P 1'
#
loop_
_entity.id
_entity.type
_entity.pdbx_description
1 polymer ?
#
loop_
_entity_poly.entity_id
_entity_poly.type
_entity_poly.pdbx_seq_one_letter_code
_entity_poly.pdbx_strand_id
1 'polypeptide(L)'
;MSTSTVKVQFIEYRQPPLDSGTYTVEVEQKVKTQQSNKIPEQTFSKELTFYVDGHRFAPLTPDAIYAVFPPAGNLGEYSNALPHIILKRGTLPWERTIKSTDSDLPWLALLLFQESEKPEPKTIKLKELKETSGNIKFPKFDYEPGQNGEDVLTVIDVPKHILEKILPTEKDLTLLASVNQITDENDKPLSEPLATILGNRLPKKGEVSTVHLVALEERYNNGTFDYQGAGNNDLIRLVSLTSWSFTCVDSKHNFDALLKEINRDPDTLRLPSFGNDAAKQYLDLGYVPLHHDLRQGSQTVSWYHSPLSTGQSQDNLAASVAMADELIRYDSSTGMFDVSYSMAWQLGRMLTLQNQPLAVEIFNWKRSKAHDLHKIQQYILHLPFQGTTEINQELPTAIATWFQDLELLKNVPFNYLVPDERLLPLESLRFFWVDSYWVDCLQDGAFSIGRVTKEDLKMDVRTRSLKQGRAYADQTITGFLLRSEVVSGWPGLEVEGYSDRVTGYDFAVPQNKLKIIRRDLLSDQILLCLFAGEVKTLDISIKASSVNCGVNPIQKGAKITKGLRKLDGGQMDGNIDVPFRNDLGVINIQDMANRLKAALQLANNFTSAQFAATMIEGSPKVRFVARG
;
A
#
# COMPACT_ATOMS: atom_id res chain seq x y z
N MET A 1 -10.45 13.86 18.63
CA MET A 1 -9.88 14.73 17.58
C MET A 1 -10.63 14.44 16.31
N SER A 2 -11.27 15.44 15.72
CA SER A 2 -11.97 15.31 14.43
C SER A 2 -10.97 14.78 13.41
N THR A 3 -11.21 13.58 12.88
CA THR A 3 -10.47 13.05 11.73
C THR A 3 -10.78 13.97 10.55
N SER A 4 -9.90 14.92 10.27
CA SER A 4 -9.98 15.77 9.10
C SER A 4 -10.01 14.89 7.86
N THR A 5 -11.13 14.85 7.16
CA THR A 5 -11.31 14.03 5.97
C THR A 5 -10.56 14.68 4.82
N VAL A 6 -9.52 14.02 4.32
CA VAL A 6 -8.71 14.49 3.19
C VAL A 6 -9.43 14.13 1.88
N LYS A 7 -9.52 15.07 0.94
CA LYS A 7 -10.14 14.89 -0.38
C LYS A 7 -9.09 14.96 -1.49
N VAL A 8 -9.38 14.32 -2.63
CA VAL A 8 -8.61 14.49 -3.87
C VAL A 8 -9.48 15.26 -4.86
N GLN A 9 -9.03 16.43 -5.27
CA GLN A 9 -9.66 17.28 -6.26
C GLN A 9 -9.02 17.08 -7.64
N PHE A 10 -9.85 16.92 -8.66
CA PHE A 10 -9.45 16.87 -10.06
C PHE A 10 -9.74 18.20 -10.73
N ILE A 11 -8.75 18.78 -11.40
CA ILE A 11 -8.81 20.05 -12.13
C ILE A 11 -8.56 19.75 -13.60
N GLU A 12 -9.32 20.41 -14.49
CA GLU A 12 -9.34 20.11 -15.91
C GLU A 12 -8.00 20.41 -16.60
N TYR A 13 -7.50 21.63 -16.40
CA TYR A 13 -6.22 22.08 -16.92
C TYR A 13 -5.59 23.11 -15.99
N ARG A 14 -4.28 23.32 -16.15
CA ARG A 14 -3.54 24.36 -15.42
C ARG A 14 -2.56 25.05 -16.36
N GLN A 15 -2.98 26.19 -16.91
CA GLN A 15 -2.10 27.03 -17.73
C GLN A 15 -0.96 27.62 -16.87
N PRO A 16 0.23 27.79 -17.44
CA PRO A 16 1.28 28.56 -16.79
C PRO A 16 0.85 30.05 -16.66
N PRO A 17 1.28 30.77 -15.61
CA PRO A 17 0.97 32.20 -15.48
C PRO A 17 1.55 33.06 -16.62
N LEU A 18 2.61 32.57 -17.26
CA LEU A 18 3.29 33.20 -18.37
C LEU A 18 3.76 32.10 -19.32
N ASP A 19 3.34 32.16 -20.58
CA ASP A 19 3.70 31.18 -21.60
C ASP A 19 5.20 31.22 -21.90
N SER A 20 5.73 30.13 -22.50
CA SER A 20 7.10 30.15 -22.98
C SER A 20 7.21 31.07 -24.20
N GLY A 21 8.17 31.99 -24.18
CA GLY A 21 8.29 32.99 -25.21
C GLY A 21 9.24 34.12 -24.86
N THR A 22 9.50 34.98 -25.85
CA THR A 22 10.26 36.21 -25.66
C THR A 22 9.30 37.33 -25.30
N TYR A 23 9.52 37.96 -24.16
CA TYR A 23 8.72 39.08 -23.68
C TYR A 23 9.57 40.34 -23.65
N THR A 24 8.95 41.47 -24.01
CA THR A 24 9.54 42.80 -23.88
C THR A 24 8.72 43.59 -22.88
N VAL A 25 9.35 44.03 -21.80
CA VAL A 25 8.78 44.96 -20.83
C VAL A 25 9.25 46.36 -21.20
N GLU A 26 8.30 47.20 -21.60
CA GLU A 26 8.53 48.62 -21.84
C GLU A 26 8.10 49.41 -20.61
N VAL A 27 9.00 50.24 -20.09
CA VAL A 27 8.72 51.17 -18.98
C VAL A 27 8.79 52.59 -19.52
N GLU A 28 7.63 53.24 -19.60
CA GLU A 28 7.49 54.64 -19.99
C GLU A 28 7.25 55.52 -18.73
N GLN A 29 8.14 56.48 -18.48
CA GLN A 29 8.01 57.47 -17.41
C GLN A 29 7.82 58.87 -18.00
N LYS A 30 6.66 59.47 -17.73
CA LYS A 30 6.35 60.86 -18.11
C LYS A 30 6.55 61.81 -16.92
N VAL A 31 7.43 62.79 -17.08
CA VAL A 31 7.71 63.81 -16.06
C VAL A 31 7.14 65.15 -16.53
N LYS A 32 6.20 65.71 -15.76
CA LYS A 32 5.59 67.02 -16.01
C LYS A 32 5.59 67.91 -14.78
N THR A 33 5.82 69.20 -14.96
CA THR A 33 5.72 70.22 -13.90
C THR A 33 4.31 70.82 -13.86
N GLN A 34 3.67 70.86 -12.69
CA GLN A 34 2.26 71.26 -12.57
C GLN A 34 2.00 72.77 -12.77
N GLN A 35 2.98 73.65 -12.53
CA GLN A 35 2.76 75.11 -12.44
C GLN A 35 3.81 75.96 -13.17
N SER A 36 4.62 75.37 -14.04
CA SER A 36 5.61 76.12 -14.82
C SER A 36 5.90 75.44 -16.16
N ASN A 37 5.93 76.23 -17.24
CA ASN A 37 6.35 75.77 -18.57
C ASN A 37 7.88 75.82 -18.75
N LYS A 38 8.67 75.97 -17.67
CA LYS A 38 10.14 76.06 -17.75
C LYS A 38 10.82 74.71 -18.01
N ILE A 39 10.18 73.59 -17.66
CA ILE A 39 10.65 72.24 -17.99
C ILE A 39 9.61 71.62 -18.92
N PRO A 40 9.93 71.35 -20.19
CA PRO A 40 9.02 70.68 -21.11
C PRO A 40 8.72 69.26 -20.60
N GLU A 41 7.56 68.71 -20.96
CA GLU A 41 7.23 67.32 -20.66
C GLU A 41 8.31 66.39 -21.23
N GLN A 42 8.91 65.57 -20.36
CA GLN A 42 9.93 64.61 -20.75
C GLN A 42 9.38 63.20 -20.58
N THR A 43 9.52 62.40 -21.63
CA THR A 43 9.18 60.99 -21.62
C THR A 43 10.48 60.19 -21.69
N PHE A 44 10.70 59.34 -20.69
CA PHE A 44 11.79 58.37 -20.68
C PHE A 44 11.21 57.00 -20.93
N SER A 45 11.71 56.27 -21.93
CA SER A 45 11.36 54.88 -22.15
C SER A 45 12.60 54.00 -21.96
N LYS A 46 12.41 52.82 -21.37
CA LYS A 46 13.41 51.77 -21.30
C LYS A 46 12.75 50.43 -21.57
N GLU A 47 13.36 49.65 -22.44
CA GLU A 47 12.94 48.30 -22.78
C GLU A 47 13.84 47.27 -22.11
N LEU A 48 13.23 46.18 -21.62
CA LEU A 48 13.91 44.99 -21.15
C LEU A 48 13.30 43.77 -21.83
N THR A 49 14.12 43.05 -22.60
CA THR A 49 13.73 41.77 -23.19
C THR A 49 14.21 40.62 -22.33
N PHE A 50 13.33 39.66 -22.03
CA PHE A 50 13.67 38.41 -21.36
C PHE A 50 12.93 37.23 -22.02
N TYR A 51 13.47 36.02 -21.82
CA TYR A 51 12.89 34.79 -22.34
C TYR A 51 12.38 33.92 -21.18
N VAL A 52 11.16 33.41 -21.33
CA VAL A 52 10.55 32.46 -20.39
C VAL A 52 10.80 31.04 -20.89
N ASP A 53 11.65 30.32 -20.17
CA ASP A 53 12.06 28.97 -20.54
C ASP A 53 10.94 27.95 -20.30
N GLY A 54 10.65 27.14 -21.33
CA GLY A 54 9.63 26.10 -21.33
C GLY A 54 10.22 24.77 -21.79
N HIS A 55 9.88 23.69 -21.10
CA HIS A 55 10.44 22.38 -21.43
C HIS A 55 9.97 21.90 -22.82
N ARG A 56 10.89 21.44 -23.68
CA ARG A 56 10.59 21.11 -25.09
C ARG A 56 11.06 19.73 -25.55
N PHE A 57 12.38 19.54 -25.68
CA PHE A 57 12.96 18.30 -26.23
C PHE A 57 13.91 17.57 -25.28
N ALA A 58 14.36 18.24 -24.21
CA ALA A 58 15.24 17.61 -23.23
C ALA A 58 14.53 16.43 -22.55
N PRO A 59 15.22 15.32 -22.24
CA PRO A 59 14.63 14.26 -21.42
C PRO A 59 14.20 14.80 -20.05
N LEU A 60 13.08 14.30 -19.52
CA LEU A 60 12.64 14.64 -18.18
C LEU A 60 13.57 14.01 -17.15
N THR A 61 13.95 14.79 -16.14
CA THR A 61 14.71 14.26 -15.00
C THR A 61 13.82 13.34 -14.16
N PRO A 62 14.38 12.30 -13.52
CA PRO A 62 13.61 11.43 -12.62
C PRO A 62 12.90 12.20 -11.50
N ASP A 63 13.47 13.33 -11.05
CA ASP A 63 12.86 14.18 -10.02
C ASP A 63 11.60 14.92 -10.50
N ALA A 64 11.46 15.20 -11.79
CA ALA A 64 10.25 15.82 -12.34
C ALA A 64 9.03 14.87 -12.33
N ILE A 65 9.28 13.57 -12.23
CA ILE A 65 8.26 12.52 -12.23
C ILE A 65 7.90 12.19 -10.78
N TYR A 66 6.62 12.30 -10.43
CA TYR A 66 6.12 11.89 -9.13
C TYR A 66 5.90 10.38 -9.07
N ALA A 67 5.23 9.83 -10.08
CA ALA A 67 4.96 8.40 -10.19
C ALA A 67 4.65 7.99 -11.64
N VAL A 68 4.87 6.72 -11.97
CA VAL A 68 4.39 6.07 -13.20
C VAL A 68 3.62 4.82 -12.82
N PHE A 69 2.58 4.51 -13.58
CA PHE A 69 1.81 3.29 -13.44
C PHE A 69 1.48 2.69 -14.81
N PRO A 70 1.54 1.37 -14.98
CA PRO A 70 2.19 0.40 -14.09
C PRO A 70 3.66 0.76 -13.77
N PRO A 71 4.18 0.40 -12.58
CA PRO A 71 5.52 0.82 -12.17
C PRO A 71 6.61 0.25 -13.08
N ALA A 72 7.67 1.03 -13.29
CA ALA A 72 8.80 0.65 -14.14
C ALA A 72 9.47 -0.65 -13.65
N GLY A 73 9.71 -1.59 -14.57
CA GLY A 73 10.34 -2.89 -14.29
C GLY A 73 9.46 -3.86 -13.48
N ASN A 74 8.21 -3.49 -13.18
CA ASN A 74 7.32 -4.32 -12.38
C ASN A 74 6.68 -5.44 -13.22
N LEU A 75 6.33 -6.51 -12.53
CA LEU A 75 5.65 -7.68 -13.06
C LEU A 75 4.34 -7.84 -12.30
N GLY A 76 3.21 -7.74 -13.00
CA GLY A 76 1.88 -7.76 -12.39
C GLY A 76 0.77 -7.92 -13.42
N GLU A 77 -0.47 -8.10 -12.97
CA GLU A 77 -1.62 -8.13 -13.87
C GLU A 77 -2.08 -6.70 -14.13
N TYR A 78 -1.73 -6.19 -15.31
CA TYR A 78 -2.02 -4.82 -15.70
C TYR A 78 -2.96 -4.76 -16.91
N SER A 79 -3.55 -5.88 -17.35
CA SER A 79 -4.32 -5.94 -18.61
C SER A 79 -5.57 -5.07 -18.59
N ASN A 80 -6.04 -4.73 -17.39
CA ASN A 80 -7.16 -3.85 -17.14
C ASN A 80 -6.73 -2.43 -16.72
N ALA A 81 -5.43 -2.17 -16.57
CA ALA A 81 -4.89 -0.87 -16.19
C ALA A 81 -4.59 0.00 -17.41
N LEU A 82 -5.00 1.27 -17.36
CA LEU A 82 -4.53 2.28 -18.30
C LEU A 82 -3.21 2.86 -17.78
N PRO A 83 -2.13 2.79 -18.57
CA PRO A 83 -0.88 3.41 -18.20
C PRO A 83 -1.06 4.91 -17.96
N HIS A 84 -0.40 5.45 -16.94
CA HIS A 84 -0.41 6.87 -16.66
C HIS A 84 0.88 7.33 -15.98
N ILE A 85 1.17 8.62 -16.14
CA ILE A 85 2.31 9.29 -15.51
C ILE A 85 1.81 10.49 -14.71
N ILE A 86 2.38 10.68 -13.52
CA ILE A 86 2.11 11.80 -12.64
C ILE A 86 3.39 12.65 -12.56
N LEU A 87 3.27 13.94 -12.90
CA LEU A 87 4.36 14.91 -12.97
C LEU A 87 4.23 15.91 -11.82
N LYS A 88 5.36 16.28 -11.21
CA LYS A 88 5.39 17.30 -10.14
C LYS A 88 5.03 18.69 -10.64
N ARG A 89 5.38 19.00 -11.90
CA ARG A 89 5.08 20.28 -12.54
C ARG A 89 3.67 20.24 -13.13
N GLY A 90 2.69 20.74 -12.37
CA GLY A 90 1.28 20.73 -12.75
C GLY A 90 0.92 21.49 -14.05
N THR A 91 1.78 22.39 -14.52
CA THR A 91 1.56 23.16 -15.77
C THR A 91 2.18 22.51 -17.01
N LEU A 92 3.08 21.53 -16.84
CA LEU A 92 3.91 21.01 -17.93
C LEU A 92 3.13 20.55 -19.18
N PRO A 93 1.99 19.85 -19.06
CA PRO A 93 1.22 19.45 -20.24
C PRO A 93 0.65 20.62 -21.05
N TRP A 94 0.50 21.81 -20.44
CA TRP A 94 -0.13 23.01 -21.04
C TRP A 94 0.87 24.15 -21.30
N GLU A 95 2.17 23.89 -21.20
CA GLU A 95 3.21 24.90 -21.47
C GLU A 95 3.48 25.15 -22.95
N ARG A 96 3.03 24.24 -23.82
CA ARG A 96 3.15 24.31 -25.27
C ARG A 96 1.87 23.79 -25.91
N THR A 97 1.70 24.03 -27.21
CA THR A 97 0.48 23.67 -27.94
C THR A 97 0.76 22.68 -29.08
N ILE A 98 -0.26 21.91 -29.46
CA ILE A 98 -0.18 20.94 -30.56
C ILE A 98 -0.40 21.53 -31.95
N LYS A 99 -0.49 22.87 -32.10
CA LYS A 99 -0.97 23.63 -33.29
C LYS A 99 -2.49 23.80 -33.37
N SER A 100 -3.14 23.97 -32.23
CA SER A 100 -4.54 24.42 -32.14
C SER A 100 -4.58 25.91 -31.82
N THR A 101 -5.67 26.60 -32.16
CA THR A 101 -5.98 27.93 -31.61
C THR A 101 -6.32 27.87 -30.12
N ASP A 102 -6.53 26.67 -29.59
CA ASP A 102 -6.86 26.40 -28.20
C ASP A 102 -5.59 26.10 -27.38
N SER A 103 -5.31 26.96 -26.41
CA SER A 103 -4.18 26.83 -25.47
C SER A 103 -4.46 25.83 -24.34
N ASP A 104 -5.70 25.35 -24.19
CA ASP A 104 -6.09 24.40 -23.13
C ASP A 104 -5.75 22.94 -23.49
N LEU A 105 -5.26 22.69 -24.71
CA LEU A 105 -4.91 21.35 -25.19
C LEU A 105 -3.49 20.95 -24.77
N PRO A 106 -3.32 19.74 -24.19
CA PRO A 106 -2.01 19.29 -23.78
C PRO A 106 -1.14 18.90 -24.98
N TRP A 107 0.14 19.29 -24.96
CA TRP A 107 1.12 18.90 -25.99
C TRP A 107 1.79 17.55 -25.74
N LEU A 108 1.42 16.86 -24.66
CA LEU A 108 1.99 15.60 -24.26
C LEU A 108 0.99 14.47 -24.40
N ALA A 109 1.45 13.31 -24.87
CA ALA A 109 0.65 12.09 -24.90
C ALA A 109 1.45 10.88 -24.42
N LEU A 110 0.73 9.90 -23.88
CA LEU A 110 1.30 8.66 -23.41
C LEU A 110 0.96 7.52 -24.38
N LEU A 111 1.99 6.95 -25.01
CA LEU A 111 1.83 5.88 -26.00
C LEU A 111 2.36 4.56 -25.45
N LEU A 112 1.54 3.51 -25.53
CA LEU A 112 1.93 2.14 -25.18
C LEU A 112 2.21 1.32 -26.44
N PHE A 113 3.37 0.68 -26.45
CA PHE A 113 3.83 -0.25 -27.46
C PHE A 113 3.97 -1.66 -26.86
N GLN A 114 3.48 -2.64 -27.59
CA GLN A 114 3.65 -4.05 -27.27
C GLN A 114 5.03 -4.53 -27.75
N GLU A 115 5.47 -5.70 -27.29
CA GLU A 115 6.81 -6.24 -27.59
C GLU A 115 7.10 -6.33 -29.10
N SER A 116 6.10 -6.72 -29.89
CA SER A 116 6.21 -6.82 -31.36
C SER A 116 6.26 -5.47 -32.10
N GLU A 117 5.86 -4.37 -31.46
CA GLU A 117 5.73 -3.03 -32.05
C GLU A 117 6.71 -2.02 -31.43
N LYS A 118 7.57 -2.47 -30.49
CA LYS A 118 8.41 -1.61 -29.66
C LYS A 118 9.41 -0.83 -30.52
N PRO A 119 9.34 0.51 -30.55
CA PRO A 119 10.37 1.31 -31.20
C PRO A 119 11.63 1.34 -30.34
N GLU A 120 12.80 1.37 -30.98
CA GLU A 120 14.08 1.54 -30.28
C GLU A 120 14.35 3.01 -30.00
N PRO A 121 14.57 3.41 -28.72
CA PRO A 121 14.95 4.77 -28.38
C PRO A 121 16.36 5.09 -28.91
N LYS A 122 16.51 6.21 -29.60
CA LYS A 122 17.79 6.71 -30.12
C LYS A 122 18.11 8.05 -29.48
N THR A 123 19.31 8.17 -28.94
CA THR A 123 19.84 9.43 -28.44
C THR A 123 20.50 10.18 -29.58
N ILE A 124 19.97 11.35 -29.93
CA ILE A 124 20.45 12.20 -31.03
C ILE A 124 20.70 13.63 -30.55
N LYS A 125 21.40 14.41 -31.36
CA LYS A 125 21.62 15.84 -31.11
C LYS A 125 20.50 16.69 -31.71
N LEU A 126 20.25 17.87 -31.14
CA LEU A 126 19.20 18.78 -31.63
C LEU A 126 19.39 19.20 -33.10
N LYS A 127 20.63 19.36 -33.54
CA LYS A 127 20.94 19.61 -34.96
C LYS A 127 20.49 18.48 -35.89
N GLU A 128 20.63 17.23 -35.45
CA GLU A 128 20.24 16.04 -36.23
C GLU A 128 18.72 15.90 -36.31
N LEU A 129 18.00 16.33 -35.27
CA LEU A 129 16.54 16.42 -35.31
C LEU A 129 16.08 17.43 -36.37
N LYS A 130 16.74 18.60 -36.44
CA LYS A 130 16.44 19.65 -37.42
C LYS A 130 16.78 19.24 -38.86
N GLU A 131 17.82 18.43 -39.05
CA GLU A 131 18.27 17.91 -40.35
C GLU A 131 17.54 16.61 -40.80
N THR A 132 16.47 16.22 -40.10
CA THR A 132 15.69 15.01 -40.44
C THR A 132 15.20 15.07 -41.89
N SER A 133 15.62 14.10 -42.70
CA SER A 133 15.32 14.02 -44.13
C SER A 133 15.14 12.56 -44.59
N GLY A 134 14.53 12.38 -45.77
CA GLY A 134 14.31 11.06 -46.38
C GLY A 134 13.04 10.35 -45.92
N ASN A 135 13.17 9.07 -45.52
CA ASN A 135 12.06 8.20 -45.12
C ASN A 135 11.58 8.44 -43.68
N ILE A 136 12.24 9.33 -42.94
CA ILE A 136 11.85 9.73 -41.58
C ILE A 136 11.25 11.12 -41.64
N LYS A 137 10.09 11.32 -41.01
CA LYS A 137 9.35 12.59 -41.01
C LYS A 137 9.35 13.24 -39.63
N PHE A 138 9.70 14.53 -39.59
CA PHE A 138 9.63 15.41 -38.41
C PHE A 138 9.37 16.87 -38.85
N PRO A 139 8.58 17.68 -38.11
CA PRO A 139 8.34 19.09 -38.43
C PRO A 139 9.60 19.95 -38.35
N LYS A 140 9.63 21.00 -39.19
CA LYS A 140 10.66 22.03 -39.09
C LYS A 140 10.38 22.89 -37.86
N PHE A 141 11.44 23.29 -37.16
CA PHE A 141 11.36 24.15 -35.98
C PHE A 141 12.60 25.05 -35.88
N ASP A 142 12.45 26.14 -35.13
CA ASP A 142 13.53 27.08 -34.83
C ASP A 142 14.08 26.87 -33.42
N TYR A 143 15.35 27.25 -33.24
CA TYR A 143 16.01 27.19 -31.94
C TYR A 143 15.52 28.33 -31.06
N GLU A 144 15.26 28.00 -29.81
CA GLU A 144 14.88 28.98 -28.78
C GLU A 144 16.12 29.54 -28.08
N PRO A 145 16.04 30.74 -27.47
CA PRO A 145 17.12 31.29 -26.67
C PRO A 145 17.59 30.28 -25.61
N GLY A 146 18.88 29.92 -25.66
CA GLY A 146 19.49 28.94 -24.75
C GLY A 146 19.64 27.52 -25.32
N GLN A 147 18.99 27.20 -26.44
CA GLN A 147 19.16 25.92 -27.13
C GLN A 147 20.40 25.92 -28.04
N ASN A 148 21.17 24.84 -27.97
CA ASN A 148 22.32 24.61 -28.81
C ASN A 148 22.13 23.35 -29.66
N GLY A 149 22.73 23.33 -30.86
CA GLY A 149 22.65 22.16 -31.75
C GLY A 149 23.28 20.88 -31.17
N GLU A 150 24.10 21.01 -30.11
CA GLU A 150 24.73 19.90 -29.39
C GLU A 150 23.87 19.33 -28.25
N ASP A 151 22.72 19.95 -27.95
CA ASP A 151 21.82 19.48 -26.90
C ASP A 151 21.31 18.08 -27.24
N VAL A 152 21.26 17.22 -26.23
CA VAL A 152 20.97 15.79 -26.38
C VAL A 152 19.50 15.53 -26.09
N LEU A 153 18.86 14.75 -26.95
CA LEU A 153 17.47 14.33 -26.81
C LEU A 153 17.26 12.88 -27.23
N THR A 154 16.13 12.31 -26.82
CA THR A 154 15.76 10.93 -27.15
C THR A 154 14.60 10.93 -28.14
N VAL A 155 14.74 10.16 -29.22
CA VAL A 155 13.70 9.98 -30.24
C VAL A 155 13.31 8.53 -30.39
N ILE A 156 12.09 8.32 -30.86
CA ILE A 156 11.59 7.03 -31.32
C ILE A 156 11.11 7.19 -32.77
N ASP A 157 11.41 6.20 -33.61
CA ASP A 157 10.97 6.16 -35.01
C ASP A 157 9.88 5.09 -35.14
N VAL A 158 8.64 5.48 -35.46
CA VAL A 158 7.48 4.58 -35.48
C VAL A 158 6.86 4.53 -36.89
N PRO A 159 6.56 3.34 -37.45
CA PRO A 159 5.86 3.23 -38.73
C PRO A 159 4.48 3.88 -38.69
N LYS A 160 4.13 4.64 -39.75
CA LYS A 160 2.84 5.35 -39.84
C LYS A 160 1.63 4.46 -39.57
N HIS A 161 1.58 3.27 -40.17
CA HIS A 161 0.41 2.37 -40.06
C HIS A 161 0.15 1.86 -38.62
N ILE A 162 1.17 1.83 -37.76
CA ILE A 162 1.03 1.51 -36.33
C ILE A 162 0.62 2.79 -35.60
N LEU A 163 1.34 3.89 -35.84
CA LEU A 163 1.13 5.17 -35.15
C LEU A 163 -0.31 5.66 -35.32
N GLU A 164 -0.86 5.61 -36.53
CA GLU A 164 -2.23 6.06 -36.83
C GLU A 164 -3.30 5.30 -36.04
N LYS A 165 -3.03 4.05 -35.66
CA LYS A 165 -3.97 3.23 -34.89
C LYS A 165 -3.91 3.52 -33.39
N ILE A 166 -2.76 3.93 -32.87
CA ILE A 166 -2.53 4.11 -31.43
C ILE A 166 -2.66 5.58 -30.98
N LEU A 167 -2.39 6.53 -31.88
CA LEU A 167 -2.31 7.94 -31.53
C LEU A 167 -3.70 8.49 -31.09
N PRO A 168 -3.76 9.25 -29.98
CA PRO A 168 -4.97 9.98 -29.60
C PRO A 168 -5.36 11.04 -30.64
N THR A 169 -6.65 11.25 -30.85
CA THR A 169 -7.16 12.40 -31.62
C THR A 169 -7.09 13.69 -30.81
N GLU A 170 -7.24 14.86 -31.46
CA GLU A 170 -7.22 16.16 -30.75
C GLU A 170 -8.21 16.20 -29.58
N LYS A 171 -9.43 15.68 -29.78
CA LYS A 171 -10.46 15.59 -28.73
C LYS A 171 -10.15 14.56 -27.64
N ASP A 172 -9.41 13.50 -27.97
CA ASP A 172 -8.98 12.53 -26.96
C ASP A 172 -7.94 13.18 -26.03
N LEU A 173 -7.02 13.99 -26.59
CA LEU A 173 -5.99 14.69 -25.81
C LEU A 173 -6.59 15.59 -24.74
N THR A 174 -7.71 16.28 -25.03
CA THR A 174 -8.43 17.10 -24.05
C THR A 174 -8.82 16.31 -22.80
N LEU A 175 -9.18 15.03 -22.95
CA LEU A 175 -9.69 14.19 -21.86
C LEU A 175 -8.61 13.37 -21.14
N LEU A 176 -7.42 13.22 -21.75
CA LEU A 176 -6.34 12.37 -21.25
C LEU A 176 -5.35 13.09 -20.32
N ALA A 177 -5.49 14.40 -20.13
CA ALA A 177 -4.68 15.16 -19.18
C ALA A 177 -5.56 15.85 -18.13
N SER A 178 -5.15 15.75 -16.87
CA SER A 178 -5.82 16.41 -15.74
C SER A 178 -4.81 16.78 -14.66
N VAL A 179 -5.23 17.56 -13.67
CA VAL A 179 -4.42 17.89 -12.49
C VAL A 179 -5.09 17.34 -11.24
N ASN A 180 -4.30 16.70 -10.38
CA ASN A 180 -4.75 16.14 -9.11
C ASN A 180 -4.16 16.97 -7.97
N GLN A 181 -4.99 17.37 -7.01
CA GLN A 181 -4.58 18.12 -5.84
C GLN A 181 -5.27 17.58 -4.58
N ILE A 182 -4.52 17.44 -3.49
CA ILE A 182 -5.07 17.03 -2.21
C ILE A 182 -5.60 18.26 -1.48
N THR A 183 -6.84 18.19 -1.00
CA THR A 183 -7.51 19.28 -0.26
C THR A 183 -8.07 18.80 1.07
N ASP A 184 -8.35 19.75 1.97
CA ASP A 184 -9.14 19.49 3.18
C ASP A 184 -10.65 19.50 2.89
N GLU A 185 -11.47 19.34 3.94
CA GLU A 185 -12.94 19.34 3.79
C GLU A 185 -13.50 20.66 3.23
N ASN A 186 -12.79 21.78 3.40
CA ASN A 186 -13.15 23.13 2.95
C ASN A 186 -12.45 23.50 1.63
N ASP A 187 -11.96 22.52 0.87
CA ASP A 187 -11.26 22.69 -0.40
C ASP A 187 -9.97 23.53 -0.30
N LYS A 188 -9.38 23.63 0.89
CA LYS A 188 -8.06 24.26 1.05
C LYS A 188 -6.97 23.30 0.57
N PRO A 189 -6.03 23.74 -0.27
CA PRO A 189 -4.97 22.89 -0.78
C PRO A 189 -4.01 22.45 0.33
N LEU A 190 -3.79 21.13 0.42
CA LEU A 190 -2.83 20.47 1.31
C LEU A 190 -1.60 19.95 0.55
N SER A 191 -1.67 19.87 -0.78
CA SER A 191 -0.55 19.53 -1.65
C SER A 191 -0.40 20.49 -2.81
N GLU A 192 0.79 20.49 -3.41
CA GLU A 192 0.98 21.06 -4.74
C GLU A 192 0.15 20.29 -5.80
N PRO A 193 -0.27 20.97 -6.88
CA PRO A 193 -1.01 20.36 -7.97
C PRO A 193 -0.11 19.50 -8.87
N LEU A 194 -0.47 18.23 -9.02
CA LEU A 194 0.28 17.25 -9.83
C LEU A 194 -0.43 17.00 -11.16
N ALA A 195 0.28 17.11 -12.28
CA ALA A 195 -0.29 16.81 -13.60
C ALA A 195 -0.31 15.29 -13.85
N THR A 196 -1.43 14.76 -14.32
CA THR A 196 -1.60 13.35 -14.68
C THR A 196 -1.90 13.23 -16.17
N ILE A 197 -1.16 12.37 -16.86
CA ILE A 197 -1.38 12.05 -18.28
C ILE A 197 -1.72 10.57 -18.39
N LEU A 198 -2.89 10.27 -18.94
CA LEU A 198 -3.41 8.93 -19.16
C LEU A 198 -3.09 8.44 -20.58
N GLY A 199 -2.80 7.15 -20.72
CA GLY A 199 -2.77 6.46 -22.01
C GLY A 199 -4.18 6.09 -22.47
N ASN A 200 -4.31 5.77 -23.76
CA ASN A 200 -5.56 5.34 -24.40
C ASN A 200 -5.58 3.85 -24.78
N ARG A 201 -4.53 3.08 -24.45
CA ARG A 201 -4.34 1.69 -24.88
C ARG A 201 -4.06 0.78 -23.69
N LEU A 202 -4.74 -0.37 -23.63
CA LEU A 202 -4.53 -1.41 -22.62
C LEU A 202 -3.32 -2.30 -22.97
N PRO A 203 -2.51 -2.73 -21.99
CA PRO A 203 -1.43 -3.69 -22.22
C PRO A 203 -1.97 -5.09 -22.50
N LYS A 204 -1.18 -5.90 -23.21
CA LYS A 204 -1.53 -7.27 -23.57
C LYS A 204 -0.97 -8.26 -22.54
N LYS A 205 -1.79 -9.25 -22.17
CA LYS A 205 -1.41 -10.33 -21.24
C LYS A 205 -0.25 -11.16 -21.80
N GLY A 206 0.73 -11.47 -20.95
CA GLY A 206 1.87 -12.32 -21.26
C GLY A 206 3.00 -11.63 -22.04
N GLU A 207 2.91 -10.33 -22.32
CA GLU A 207 3.91 -9.58 -23.09
C GLU A 207 4.47 -8.41 -22.29
N VAL A 208 5.69 -7.98 -22.64
CA VAL A 208 6.28 -6.75 -22.13
C VAL A 208 5.66 -5.56 -22.86
N SER A 209 5.18 -4.58 -22.10
CA SER A 209 4.69 -3.31 -22.62
C SER A 209 5.70 -2.20 -22.35
N THR A 210 5.98 -1.38 -23.37
CA THR A 210 6.86 -0.20 -23.25
C THR A 210 6.02 1.05 -23.46
N VAL A 211 6.13 2.01 -22.54
CA VAL A 211 5.38 3.26 -22.55
C VAL A 211 6.33 4.42 -22.80
N HIS A 212 5.94 5.32 -23.70
CA HIS A 212 6.66 6.54 -24.04
C HIS A 212 5.78 7.77 -23.78
N LEU A 213 6.31 8.74 -23.02
CA LEU A 213 5.77 10.09 -23.00
C LEU A 213 6.34 10.85 -24.20
N VAL A 214 5.47 11.22 -25.15
CA VAL A 214 5.87 11.85 -26.40
C VAL A 214 5.44 13.30 -26.49
N ALA A 215 6.30 14.12 -27.10
CA ALA A 215 6.02 15.50 -27.45
C ALA A 215 5.25 15.60 -28.77
N LEU A 216 4.12 16.30 -28.73
CA LEU A 216 3.22 16.53 -29.88
C LEU A 216 3.16 18.02 -30.29
N GLU A 217 4.16 18.80 -29.89
CA GLU A 217 4.27 20.22 -30.25
C GLU A 217 4.19 20.43 -31.76
N GLU A 218 3.26 21.28 -32.16
CA GLU A 218 2.99 21.63 -33.55
C GLU A 218 2.65 20.45 -34.50
N ARG A 219 2.17 19.32 -33.98
CA ARG A 219 1.95 18.09 -34.76
C ARG A 219 0.53 17.86 -35.27
N TYR A 220 -0.42 18.74 -34.98
CA TYR A 220 -1.81 18.59 -35.42
C TYR A 220 -2.18 19.66 -36.44
N ASN A 221 -3.12 19.35 -37.34
CA ASN A 221 -3.69 20.32 -38.26
C ASN A 221 -5.14 19.94 -38.51
N ASN A 222 -6.06 20.89 -38.36
CA ASN A 222 -7.50 20.70 -38.56
C ASN A 222 -8.09 19.46 -37.84
N GLY A 223 -7.77 19.21 -36.56
CA GLY A 223 -8.32 18.07 -35.82
C GLY A 223 -7.54 16.76 -35.92
N THR A 224 -6.53 16.68 -36.78
CA THR A 224 -5.83 15.43 -37.11
C THR A 224 -4.32 15.57 -37.04
N PHE A 225 -3.61 14.48 -36.76
CA PHE A 225 -2.16 14.49 -36.73
C PHE A 225 -1.57 14.67 -38.14
N ASP A 226 -0.61 15.59 -38.26
CA ASP A 226 0.08 15.88 -39.50
C ASP A 226 1.23 14.88 -39.73
N TYR A 227 1.00 13.93 -40.63
CA TYR A 227 1.99 12.94 -41.06
C TYR A 227 2.95 13.44 -42.14
N GLN A 228 2.87 14.72 -42.55
CA GLN A 228 3.80 15.33 -43.51
C GLN A 228 3.90 14.59 -44.86
N GLY A 229 2.78 14.01 -45.31
CA GLY A 229 2.70 13.25 -46.55
C GLY A 229 3.33 11.84 -46.50
N ALA A 230 3.62 11.30 -45.30
CA ALA A 230 4.18 9.96 -45.13
C ALA A 230 3.32 8.84 -45.75
N GLY A 231 3.98 7.89 -46.40
CA GLY A 231 3.43 6.58 -46.77
C GLY A 231 3.25 5.65 -45.56
N ASN A 232 2.60 4.49 -45.75
CA ASN A 232 2.27 3.57 -44.65
C ASN A 232 3.50 2.94 -43.96
N ASN A 233 4.60 2.79 -44.69
CA ASN A 233 5.85 2.21 -44.21
C ASN A 233 6.90 3.27 -43.85
N ASP A 234 6.59 4.55 -44.07
CA ASP A 234 7.46 5.65 -43.69
C ASP A 234 7.48 5.76 -42.15
N LEU A 235 8.61 6.24 -41.63
CA LEU A 235 8.82 6.37 -40.20
C LEU A 235 8.49 7.78 -39.75
N ILE A 236 7.68 7.89 -38.71
CA ILE A 236 7.38 9.13 -38.02
C ILE A 236 8.26 9.22 -36.78
N ARG A 237 9.08 10.27 -36.71
CA ARG A 237 9.95 10.52 -35.56
C ARG A 237 9.19 11.27 -34.48
N LEU A 238 9.23 10.77 -33.25
CA LEU A 238 8.66 11.41 -32.06
C LEU A 238 9.76 11.63 -31.04
N VAL A 239 9.72 12.77 -30.35
CA VAL A 239 10.63 13.03 -29.22
C VAL A 239 10.00 12.36 -27.99
N SER A 240 10.77 11.47 -27.36
CA SER A 240 10.36 10.76 -26.14
C SER A 240 11.02 11.43 -24.94
N LEU A 241 10.22 12.07 -24.10
CA LEU A 241 10.70 12.79 -22.92
C LEU A 241 11.08 11.83 -21.78
N THR A 242 10.36 10.72 -21.68
CA THR A 242 10.68 9.61 -20.78
C THR A 242 10.05 8.33 -21.32
N SER A 243 10.58 7.19 -20.89
CA SER A 243 10.05 5.88 -21.24
C SER A 243 10.30 4.86 -20.14
N TRP A 244 9.38 3.93 -19.97
CA TRP A 244 9.55 2.79 -19.06
C TRP A 244 8.89 1.55 -19.63
N SER A 245 9.21 0.39 -19.06
CA SER A 245 8.60 -0.89 -19.44
C SER A 245 8.11 -1.64 -18.22
N PHE A 246 7.11 -2.50 -18.41
CA PHE A 246 6.55 -3.38 -17.39
C PHE A 246 6.05 -4.67 -18.05
N THR A 247 5.90 -5.73 -17.26
CA THR A 247 5.44 -7.04 -17.75
C THR A 247 4.04 -7.31 -17.25
N CYS A 248 3.12 -7.59 -18.17
CA CYS A 248 1.76 -8.00 -17.81
C CYS A 248 1.70 -9.53 -17.71
N VAL A 249 1.56 -10.09 -16.50
CA VAL A 249 1.43 -11.55 -16.33
C VAL A 249 0.04 -12.07 -16.66
N ASP A 250 -0.04 -13.37 -16.96
CA ASP A 250 -1.31 -14.08 -17.10
C ASP A 250 -2.03 -14.15 -15.74
N SER A 251 -3.36 -14.11 -15.76
CA SER A 251 -4.21 -13.85 -14.60
C SER A 251 -4.20 -14.94 -13.51
N LYS A 252 -3.47 -16.04 -13.71
CA LYS A 252 -3.37 -17.16 -12.75
C LYS A 252 -2.51 -16.85 -11.52
N HIS A 253 -1.63 -15.85 -11.58
CA HIS A 253 -0.78 -15.43 -10.45
C HIS A 253 -1.12 -14.00 -9.99
N ASN A 254 -2.40 -13.62 -10.05
CA ASN A 254 -2.82 -12.25 -9.72
C ASN A 254 -3.17 -12.11 -8.24
N PHE A 255 -2.99 -10.92 -7.67
CA PHE A 255 -3.32 -10.61 -6.26
C PHE A 255 -4.74 -11.06 -5.88
N ASP A 256 -5.75 -10.70 -6.65
CA ASP A 256 -7.13 -11.11 -6.40
C ASP A 256 -7.35 -12.62 -6.60
N ALA A 257 -6.69 -13.22 -7.58
CA ALA A 257 -6.85 -14.64 -7.91
C ALA A 257 -6.24 -15.51 -6.81
N LEU A 258 -5.01 -15.21 -6.40
CA LEU A 258 -4.29 -15.90 -5.33
C LEU A 258 -5.05 -15.80 -4.00
N LEU A 259 -5.54 -14.61 -3.64
CA LEU A 259 -6.33 -14.43 -2.41
C LEU A 259 -7.71 -15.09 -2.49
N LYS A 260 -8.35 -15.16 -3.65
CA LYS A 260 -9.65 -15.86 -3.82
C LYS A 260 -9.51 -17.38 -3.80
N GLU A 261 -8.40 -17.91 -4.31
CA GLU A 261 -8.11 -19.35 -4.35
C GLU A 261 -7.43 -19.86 -3.07
N ILE A 262 -7.20 -18.98 -2.09
CA ILE A 262 -6.51 -19.33 -0.86
C ILE A 262 -7.27 -20.42 -0.08
N ASN A 263 -6.51 -21.39 0.43
CA ASN A 263 -7.06 -22.45 1.26
C ASN A 263 -7.56 -21.85 2.59
N ARG A 264 -8.85 -22.05 2.85
CA ARG A 264 -9.54 -21.65 4.09
C ARG A 264 -10.16 -22.83 4.84
N ASP A 265 -9.71 -24.04 4.56
CA ASP A 265 -10.20 -25.25 5.21
C ASP A 265 -9.07 -25.96 5.96
N PRO A 266 -9.10 -26.00 7.31
CA PRO A 266 -10.05 -25.32 8.20
C PRO A 266 -9.83 -23.79 8.23
N ASP A 267 -10.86 -23.02 8.63
CA ASP A 267 -10.78 -21.54 8.69
C ASP A 267 -9.96 -21.06 9.90
N THR A 268 -9.85 -21.91 10.93
CA THR A 268 -9.05 -21.68 12.14
C THR A 268 -7.74 -22.48 12.12
N LEU A 269 -6.73 -22.05 12.89
CA LEU A 269 -5.43 -22.72 12.96
C LEU A 269 -5.52 -24.09 13.66
N ARG A 270 -5.91 -25.12 12.91
CA ARG A 270 -6.03 -26.50 13.40
C ARG A 270 -5.75 -27.53 12.32
N LEU A 271 -5.48 -28.76 12.75
CA LEU A 271 -5.30 -29.89 11.85
C LEU A 271 -6.65 -30.35 11.27
N PRO A 272 -6.68 -30.87 10.04
CA PRO A 272 -7.89 -31.48 9.49
C PRO A 272 -8.29 -32.71 10.31
N SER A 273 -9.60 -32.94 10.47
CA SER A 273 -10.10 -34.08 11.23
C SER A 273 -9.90 -35.39 10.47
N PHE A 274 -9.26 -36.38 11.12
CA PHE A 274 -8.99 -37.70 10.54
C PHE A 274 -9.78 -38.78 11.27
N GLY A 275 -11.06 -38.98 10.91
CA GLY A 275 -11.87 -40.19 11.15
C GLY A 275 -11.95 -40.81 12.56
N ASN A 276 -11.35 -40.20 13.58
CA ASN A 276 -11.28 -40.69 14.96
C ASN A 276 -11.98 -39.68 15.87
N ASP A 277 -13.15 -40.07 16.38
CA ASP A 277 -14.04 -39.17 17.15
C ASP A 277 -13.42 -38.69 18.47
N ALA A 278 -12.58 -39.50 19.12
CA ALA A 278 -11.93 -39.11 20.38
C ALA A 278 -10.83 -38.06 20.17
N ALA A 279 -10.01 -38.23 19.13
CA ALA A 279 -8.98 -37.25 18.78
C ALA A 279 -9.58 -35.98 18.16
N LYS A 280 -10.73 -36.10 17.47
CA LYS A 280 -11.40 -34.99 16.78
C LYS A 280 -11.68 -33.81 17.70
N GLN A 281 -12.13 -34.06 18.94
CA GLN A 281 -12.38 -32.98 19.91
C GLN A 281 -11.14 -32.14 20.19
N TYR A 282 -9.98 -32.77 20.36
CA TYR A 282 -8.70 -32.08 20.60
C TYR A 282 -8.18 -31.37 19.34
N LEU A 283 -8.28 -32.02 18.19
CA LEU A 283 -7.91 -31.41 16.91
C LEU A 283 -8.79 -30.18 16.60
N ASP A 284 -10.09 -30.23 16.90
CA ASP A 284 -11.02 -29.10 16.70
C ASP A 284 -10.67 -27.89 17.58
N LEU A 285 -10.06 -28.14 18.74
CA LEU A 285 -9.52 -27.14 19.66
C LEU A 285 -8.11 -26.65 19.30
N GLY A 286 -7.49 -27.18 18.23
CA GLY A 286 -6.16 -26.77 17.77
C GLY A 286 -4.99 -27.49 18.43
N TYR A 287 -5.23 -28.62 19.12
CA TYR A 287 -4.17 -29.43 19.69
C TYR A 287 -3.49 -30.28 18.60
N VAL A 288 -2.18 -30.46 18.76
CA VAL A 288 -1.32 -31.28 17.90
C VAL A 288 -0.65 -32.35 18.77
N PRO A 289 -0.66 -33.63 18.36
CA PRO A 289 0.07 -34.66 19.07
C PRO A 289 1.56 -34.57 18.72
N LEU A 290 2.41 -34.41 19.73
CA LEU A 290 3.86 -34.33 19.57
C LEU A 290 4.56 -35.45 20.36
N HIS A 291 5.71 -35.88 19.86
CA HIS A 291 6.60 -36.76 20.60
C HIS A 291 7.12 -36.02 21.84
N HIS A 292 7.06 -36.69 22.98
CA HIS A 292 7.44 -36.14 24.27
C HIS A 292 8.38 -37.10 25.00
N ASP A 293 9.63 -36.68 25.17
CA ASP A 293 10.59 -37.36 26.03
C ASP A 293 10.43 -36.87 27.47
N LEU A 294 10.00 -37.75 28.36
CA LEU A 294 9.82 -37.47 29.77
C LEU A 294 11.18 -37.34 30.46
N ARG A 295 11.26 -36.58 31.56
CA ARG A 295 12.50 -36.38 32.34
C ARG A 295 13.16 -37.67 32.83
N GLN A 296 12.38 -38.74 32.99
CA GLN A 296 12.86 -40.05 33.40
C GLN A 296 13.47 -40.86 32.24
N GLY A 297 13.45 -40.33 31.01
CA GLY A 297 13.99 -40.96 29.81
C GLY A 297 13.00 -41.84 29.04
N SER A 298 11.75 -41.94 29.50
CA SER A 298 10.69 -42.64 28.77
C SER A 298 10.11 -41.75 27.66
N GLN A 299 9.68 -42.38 26.56
CA GLN A 299 9.08 -41.70 25.42
C GLN A 299 7.57 -41.88 25.44
N THR A 300 6.83 -40.80 25.20
CA THR A 300 5.37 -40.80 25.09
C THR A 300 4.91 -39.82 24.00
N VAL A 301 3.61 -39.74 23.77
CA VAL A 301 3.00 -38.71 22.94
C VAL A 301 2.19 -37.80 23.86
N SER A 302 2.26 -36.49 23.64
CA SER A 302 1.52 -35.51 24.43
C SER A 302 0.88 -34.48 23.51
N TRP A 303 -0.25 -33.96 23.96
CA TRP A 303 -0.97 -32.89 23.31
C TRP A 303 -0.27 -31.56 23.53
N TYR A 304 -0.15 -30.78 22.46
CA TYR A 304 0.34 -29.41 22.49
C TYR A 304 -0.57 -28.53 21.65
N HIS A 305 -1.07 -27.43 22.20
CA HIS A 305 -1.68 -26.35 21.45
C HIS A 305 -0.80 -25.10 21.53
N SER A 306 -0.80 -24.34 20.43
CA SER A 306 -0.11 -23.07 20.32
C SER A 306 -0.85 -21.96 21.11
N PRO A 307 -0.25 -20.78 21.33
CA PRO A 307 -0.99 -19.62 21.82
C PRO A 307 -2.06 -19.11 20.84
N LEU A 308 -2.10 -19.62 19.61
CA LEU A 308 -3.06 -19.29 18.57
C LEU A 308 -4.17 -20.36 18.59
N SER A 309 -5.17 -20.14 19.43
CA SER A 309 -6.27 -21.08 19.66
C SER A 309 -7.41 -20.91 18.64
N THR A 310 -8.27 -21.93 18.54
CA THR A 310 -9.46 -21.91 17.67
C THR A 310 -10.68 -21.21 18.30
N GLY A 311 -10.52 -20.68 19.51
CA GLY A 311 -11.57 -19.97 20.25
C GLY A 311 -11.03 -19.36 21.55
N GLN A 312 -11.89 -18.66 22.29
CA GLN A 312 -11.50 -18.03 23.55
C GLN A 312 -11.17 -19.08 24.62
N SER A 313 -9.99 -18.97 25.23
CA SER A 313 -9.61 -19.79 26.38
C SER A 313 -10.49 -19.47 27.58
N GLN A 314 -10.99 -20.51 28.26
CA GLN A 314 -11.78 -20.37 29.49
C GLN A 314 -10.92 -20.47 30.75
N ASP A 315 -9.64 -20.80 30.60
CA ASP A 315 -8.72 -21.01 31.70
C ASP A 315 -8.10 -19.68 32.16
N ASN A 316 -7.82 -19.57 33.46
CA ASN A 316 -7.17 -18.41 34.06
C ASN A 316 -6.11 -18.86 35.07
N LEU A 317 -4.95 -18.18 35.07
CA LEU A 317 -3.89 -18.45 36.04
C LEU A 317 -4.24 -17.85 37.39
N ALA A 318 -4.82 -18.65 38.28
CA ALA A 318 -5.18 -18.22 39.63
C ALA A 318 -3.96 -17.92 40.52
N ALA A 319 -2.80 -18.55 40.26
CA ALA A 319 -1.58 -18.34 41.03
C ALA A 319 -0.31 -18.62 40.19
N SER A 320 0.79 -17.92 40.47
CA SER A 320 2.11 -18.22 39.91
C SER A 320 2.57 -19.62 40.30
N VAL A 321 3.33 -20.25 39.41
CA VAL A 321 3.70 -21.66 39.49
C VAL A 321 5.18 -21.78 39.84
N ALA A 322 5.55 -22.73 40.72
CA ALA A 322 6.94 -22.87 41.12
C ALA A 322 7.80 -23.51 40.01
N MET A 323 7.24 -24.46 39.27
CA MET A 323 7.91 -25.23 38.23
C MET A 323 6.92 -25.60 37.12
N ALA A 324 7.41 -25.72 35.88
CA ALA A 324 6.52 -26.02 34.74
C ALA A 324 5.74 -27.33 34.85
N ASP A 325 6.23 -28.33 35.59
CA ASP A 325 5.56 -29.64 35.69
C ASP A 325 4.20 -29.55 36.38
N GLU A 326 4.00 -28.53 37.22
CA GLU A 326 2.69 -28.25 37.84
C GLU A 326 1.64 -27.83 36.81
N LEU A 327 2.06 -27.43 35.60
CA LEU A 327 1.19 -27.06 34.48
C LEU A 327 0.94 -28.22 33.50
N ILE A 328 1.54 -29.40 33.72
CA ILE A 328 1.24 -30.59 32.92
C ILE A 328 -0.14 -31.11 33.34
N ARG A 329 -1.04 -31.25 32.37
CA ARG A 329 -2.39 -31.77 32.61
C ARG A 329 -2.47 -33.21 32.09
N TYR A 330 -3.14 -34.09 32.82
CA TYR A 330 -3.40 -35.44 32.37
C TYR A 330 -4.85 -35.56 31.94
N ASP A 331 -5.06 -35.91 30.67
CA ASP A 331 -6.39 -36.20 30.17
C ASP A 331 -6.70 -37.69 30.34
N SER A 332 -7.65 -37.99 31.22
CA SER A 332 -8.11 -39.36 31.46
C SER A 332 -8.84 -40.00 30.27
N SER A 333 -9.35 -39.20 29.32
CA SER A 333 -10.12 -39.71 28.18
C SER A 333 -9.23 -40.25 27.06
N THR A 334 -8.13 -39.55 26.74
CA THR A 334 -7.13 -39.99 25.75
C THR A 334 -5.93 -40.71 26.38
N GLY A 335 -5.74 -40.59 27.69
CA GLY A 335 -4.57 -41.14 28.40
C GLY A 335 -3.27 -40.39 28.11
N MET A 336 -3.36 -39.21 27.49
CA MET A 336 -2.23 -38.39 27.09
C MET A 336 -2.05 -37.19 28.04
N PHE A 337 -0.82 -36.70 28.12
CA PHE A 337 -0.56 -35.43 28.79
C PHE A 337 -0.84 -34.25 27.84
N ASP A 338 -1.38 -33.17 28.35
CA ASP A 338 -1.33 -31.85 27.74
C ASP A 338 -0.19 -31.05 28.38
N VAL A 339 0.77 -30.67 27.55
CA VAL A 339 2.01 -30.00 27.95
C VAL A 339 2.03 -28.53 27.54
N SER A 340 0.95 -27.99 26.98
CA SER A 340 0.91 -26.67 26.32
C SER A 340 1.35 -25.53 27.25
N TYR A 341 0.77 -25.47 28.45
CA TYR A 341 1.10 -24.44 29.44
C TYR A 341 2.46 -24.65 30.10
N SER A 342 2.86 -25.91 30.31
CA SER A 342 4.19 -26.25 30.82
C SER A 342 5.29 -25.81 29.84
N MET A 343 5.06 -25.99 28.53
CA MET A 343 5.95 -25.54 27.47
C MET A 343 5.99 -24.02 27.39
N ALA A 344 4.85 -23.33 27.49
CA ALA A 344 4.79 -21.87 27.55
C ALA A 344 5.66 -21.33 28.68
N TRP A 345 5.49 -21.86 29.89
CA TRP A 345 6.28 -21.46 31.04
C TRP A 345 7.78 -21.70 30.86
N GLN A 346 8.18 -22.89 30.37
CA GLN A 346 9.60 -23.15 30.12
C GLN A 346 10.18 -22.24 29.04
N LEU A 347 9.43 -22.00 27.96
CA LEU A 347 9.84 -21.11 26.88
C LEU A 347 10.07 -19.69 27.40
N GLY A 348 9.17 -19.16 28.22
CA GLY A 348 9.32 -17.81 28.78
C GLY A 348 10.60 -17.67 29.60
N ARG A 349 10.90 -18.69 30.42
CA ARG A 349 12.14 -18.75 31.20
C ARG A 349 13.35 -18.80 30.27
N MET A 350 13.32 -19.63 29.23
CA MET A 350 14.42 -19.79 28.28
C MET A 350 14.69 -18.51 27.47
N LEU A 351 13.64 -17.87 26.92
CA LEU A 351 13.75 -16.61 26.18
C LEU A 351 14.36 -15.51 27.05
N THR A 352 13.95 -15.44 28.32
CA THR A 352 14.48 -14.44 29.24
C THR A 352 15.94 -14.74 29.63
N LEU A 353 16.30 -16.02 29.84
CA LEU A 353 17.70 -16.41 30.09
C LEU A 353 18.62 -16.17 28.88
N GLN A 354 18.10 -16.29 27.66
CA GLN A 354 18.82 -15.96 26.44
C GLN A 354 19.18 -14.45 26.39
N ASN A 355 18.32 -13.59 26.94
CA ASN A 355 18.58 -12.17 27.13
C ASN A 355 19.33 -11.91 28.45
N GLN A 356 20.65 -12.13 28.45
CA GLN A 356 21.49 -12.05 29.66
C GLN A 356 21.36 -10.71 30.42
N PRO A 357 21.39 -9.52 29.77
CA PRO A 357 21.23 -8.25 30.49
C PRO A 357 19.91 -8.17 31.26
N LEU A 358 18.81 -8.58 30.61
CA LEU A 358 17.48 -8.56 31.21
C LEU A 358 17.36 -9.57 32.36
N ALA A 359 17.92 -10.77 32.23
CA ALA A 359 17.91 -11.77 33.29
C ALA A 359 18.63 -11.28 34.55
N VAL A 360 19.77 -10.59 34.40
CA VAL A 360 20.52 -9.97 35.50
C VAL A 360 19.72 -8.83 36.14
N GLU A 361 19.04 -8.00 35.32
CA GLU A 361 18.19 -6.92 35.82
C GLU A 361 17.02 -7.43 36.64
N ILE A 362 16.29 -8.46 36.15
CA ILE A 362 15.20 -9.12 36.87
C ILE A 362 15.72 -9.67 38.21
N PHE A 363 16.86 -10.37 38.19
CA PHE A 363 17.47 -10.92 39.39
C PHE A 363 17.81 -9.84 40.42
N ASN A 364 18.48 -8.77 40.00
CA ASN A 364 18.88 -7.67 40.88
C ASN A 364 17.68 -6.92 41.44
N TRP A 365 16.65 -6.66 40.62
CA TRP A 365 15.43 -6.00 41.05
C TRP A 365 14.70 -6.84 42.11
N LYS A 366 14.52 -8.14 41.89
CA LYS A 366 13.91 -9.04 42.88
C LYS A 366 14.69 -9.09 44.19
N ARG A 367 16.03 -9.16 44.09
CA ARG A 367 16.91 -9.16 45.27
C ARG A 367 16.78 -7.87 46.07
N SER A 368 16.70 -6.71 45.41
CA SER A 368 16.45 -5.43 46.07
C SER A 368 15.11 -5.44 46.81
N LYS A 369 14.05 -5.96 46.18
CA LYS A 369 12.71 -6.06 46.79
C LYS A 369 12.70 -6.93 48.03
N ALA A 370 13.31 -8.12 47.95
CA ALA A 370 13.42 -9.02 49.09
C ALA A 370 14.18 -8.36 50.25
N HIS A 371 15.26 -7.63 49.95
CA HIS A 371 16.05 -6.93 50.96
C HIS A 371 15.30 -5.76 51.61
N ASP A 372 14.56 -4.97 50.82
CA ASP A 372 13.72 -3.87 51.34
C ASP A 372 12.61 -4.41 52.26
N LEU A 373 11.95 -5.51 51.85
CA LEU A 373 10.93 -6.17 52.68
C LEU A 373 11.52 -6.75 53.97
N HIS A 374 12.71 -7.35 53.91
CA HIS A 374 13.38 -7.87 55.10
C HIS A 374 13.76 -6.75 56.07
N LYS A 375 14.27 -5.63 55.57
CA LYS A 375 14.52 -4.42 56.38
C LYS A 375 13.24 -3.94 57.06
N ILE A 376 12.14 -3.82 56.32
CA ILE A 376 10.84 -3.40 56.88
C ILE A 376 10.36 -4.38 57.95
N GLN A 377 10.42 -5.69 57.68
CA GLN A 377 10.02 -6.71 58.64
C GLN A 377 10.84 -6.63 59.93
N GLN A 378 12.15 -6.37 59.82
CA GLN A 378 12.98 -6.04 60.96
C GLN A 378 12.44 -4.78 61.64
N TYR A 379 12.39 -3.61 60.98
CA TYR A 379 11.90 -2.36 61.59
C TYR A 379 10.55 -2.49 62.32
N ILE A 380 9.58 -3.23 61.77
CA ILE A 380 8.26 -3.48 62.38
C ILE A 380 8.34 -4.32 63.66
N LEU A 381 9.30 -5.26 63.76
CA LEU A 381 9.52 -6.05 64.97
C LEU A 381 10.08 -5.22 66.15
N HIS A 382 10.57 -3.99 65.93
CA HIS A 382 11.29 -3.23 66.95
C HIS A 382 10.61 -1.92 67.44
N LEU A 383 9.56 -1.40 66.80
CA LEU A 383 9.00 -0.08 67.11
C LEU A 383 7.45 -0.05 67.14
N PRO A 384 6.81 0.61 68.12
CA PRO A 384 5.35 0.73 68.20
C PRO A 384 4.75 1.92 67.41
N PHE A 385 5.50 2.58 66.52
CA PHE A 385 5.02 3.73 65.74
C PHE A 385 5.13 3.52 64.23
N GLN A 386 3.99 3.70 63.54
CA GLN A 386 3.83 3.59 62.09
C GLN A 386 4.56 4.73 61.36
N GLY A 387 5.68 4.40 60.73
CA GLY A 387 6.20 5.17 59.59
C GLY A 387 5.71 4.54 58.29
N THR A 388 4.94 5.26 57.47
CA THR A 388 4.58 4.83 56.12
C THR A 388 5.84 4.79 55.27
N THR A 389 6.44 3.60 55.15
CA THR A 389 7.56 3.39 54.23
C THR A 389 6.97 3.16 52.85
N GLU A 390 7.00 4.17 51.99
CA GLU A 390 6.58 4.01 50.59
C GLU A 390 7.57 3.07 49.87
N ILE A 391 7.12 1.86 49.59
CA ILE A 391 7.84 0.91 48.76
C ILE A 391 7.64 1.40 47.31
N ASN A 392 8.70 1.80 46.61
CA ASN A 392 8.61 2.11 45.19
C ASN A 392 8.32 0.82 44.40
N GLN A 393 7.06 0.44 44.20
CA GLN A 393 6.63 -0.83 43.58
C GLN A 393 6.76 -0.86 42.05
N GLU A 394 7.37 0.16 41.44
CA GLU A 394 7.45 0.25 39.98
C GLU A 394 8.38 -0.80 39.38
N LEU A 395 7.99 -1.29 38.20
CA LEU A 395 8.75 -2.28 37.46
C LEU A 395 9.71 -1.46 36.59
N PRO A 396 11.00 -1.81 36.54
CA PRO A 396 11.92 -1.22 35.59
C PRO A 396 11.35 -1.26 34.16
N THR A 397 11.58 -0.19 33.40
CA THR A 397 11.02 -0.03 32.05
C THR A 397 11.41 -1.17 31.12
N ALA A 398 12.66 -1.64 31.19
CA ALA A 398 13.14 -2.75 30.37
C ALA A 398 12.36 -4.05 30.62
N ILE A 399 12.06 -4.34 31.89
CA ILE A 399 11.25 -5.49 32.27
C ILE A 399 9.81 -5.30 31.77
N ALA A 400 9.23 -4.11 31.94
CA ALA A 400 7.86 -3.83 31.46
C ALA A 400 7.73 -3.96 29.93
N THR A 401 8.69 -3.42 29.15
CA THR A 401 8.73 -3.55 27.69
C THR A 401 8.86 -5.01 27.26
N TRP A 402 9.69 -5.80 27.95
CA TRP A 402 9.81 -7.24 27.68
C TRP A 402 8.48 -7.98 27.86
N PHE A 403 7.74 -7.70 28.93
CA PHE A 403 6.41 -8.30 29.16
C PHE A 403 5.39 -7.90 28.10
N GLN A 404 5.41 -6.63 27.64
CA GLN A 404 4.57 -6.17 26.53
C GLN A 404 4.91 -6.87 25.21
N ASP A 405 6.21 -7.08 24.94
CA ASP A 405 6.64 -7.80 23.76
C ASP A 405 6.20 -9.28 23.79
N LEU A 406 6.28 -9.94 24.96
CA LEU A 406 5.78 -11.30 25.16
C LEU A 406 4.25 -11.39 25.05
N GLU A 407 3.50 -10.39 25.52
CA GLU A 407 2.04 -10.30 25.37
C GLU A 407 1.63 -10.26 23.89
N LEU A 408 2.42 -9.60 23.06
CA LEU A 408 2.25 -9.57 21.60
C LEU A 408 2.89 -10.76 20.89
N LEU A 409 3.35 -11.79 21.61
CA LEU A 409 4.04 -12.98 21.10
C LEU A 409 5.34 -12.69 20.33
N LYS A 410 5.99 -11.55 20.57
CA LYS A 410 7.28 -11.25 19.93
C LYS A 410 8.36 -12.16 20.51
N ASN A 411 9.35 -12.50 19.68
CA ASN A 411 10.45 -13.42 20.01
C ASN A 411 10.03 -14.87 20.30
N VAL A 412 8.74 -15.22 20.18
CA VAL A 412 8.27 -16.61 20.26
C VAL A 412 8.71 -17.33 18.97
N PRO A 413 9.45 -18.45 19.06
CA PRO A 413 9.90 -19.16 17.87
C PRO A 413 8.73 -19.72 17.06
N PHE A 414 8.86 -19.73 15.73
CA PHE A 414 7.78 -20.12 14.83
C PHE A 414 7.19 -21.51 15.13
N ASN A 415 8.02 -22.48 15.52
CA ASN A 415 7.57 -23.85 15.84
C ASN A 415 6.66 -23.93 17.09
N TYR A 416 6.65 -22.91 17.96
CA TYR A 416 5.68 -22.82 19.05
C TYR A 416 4.35 -22.18 18.61
N LEU A 417 4.35 -21.41 17.52
CA LEU A 417 3.14 -20.82 16.93
C LEU A 417 2.46 -21.80 15.96
N VAL A 418 3.26 -22.48 15.15
CA VAL A 418 2.81 -23.44 14.13
C VAL A 418 3.64 -24.72 14.28
N PRO A 419 3.27 -25.62 15.22
CA PRO A 419 4.06 -26.83 15.52
C PRO A 419 4.04 -27.90 14.43
N ASP A 420 3.08 -27.84 13.50
CA ASP A 420 2.95 -28.77 12.38
C ASP A 420 2.66 -27.99 11.09
N GLU A 421 3.38 -28.30 10.00
CA GLU A 421 3.24 -27.60 8.72
C GLU A 421 1.81 -27.68 8.16
N ARG A 422 1.07 -28.75 8.48
CA ARG A 422 -0.31 -28.94 8.03
C ARG A 422 -1.30 -27.95 8.64
N LEU A 423 -0.93 -27.27 9.72
CA LEU A 423 -1.74 -26.19 10.30
C LEU A 423 -1.81 -24.97 9.37
N LEU A 424 -0.71 -24.68 8.66
CA LEU A 424 -0.55 -23.52 7.78
C LEU A 424 0.14 -23.94 6.46
N PRO A 425 -0.56 -24.67 5.57
CA PRO A 425 -0.01 -25.09 4.28
C PRO A 425 0.23 -23.89 3.35
N LEU A 426 0.90 -24.12 2.21
CA LEU A 426 1.07 -23.10 1.17
C LEU A 426 -0.28 -22.58 0.66
N GLU A 427 -0.33 -21.29 0.36
CA GLU A 427 -1.56 -20.56 -0.02
C GLU A 427 -2.70 -20.81 0.96
N SER A 428 -2.51 -20.48 2.24
CA SER A 428 -3.53 -20.63 3.27
C SER A 428 -3.70 -19.41 4.17
N LEU A 429 -4.94 -19.24 4.65
CA LEU A 429 -5.32 -18.22 5.62
C LEU A 429 -6.02 -18.89 6.80
N ARG A 430 -5.58 -18.57 8.02
CA ARG A 430 -6.09 -19.14 9.27
C ARG A 430 -6.37 -18.02 10.28
N PHE A 431 -7.59 -17.94 10.78
CA PHE A 431 -7.96 -17.10 11.91
C PHE A 431 -7.64 -17.79 13.23
N PHE A 432 -7.38 -17.01 14.28
CA PHE A 432 -7.13 -17.52 15.62
C PHE A 432 -7.49 -16.50 16.71
N TRP A 433 -7.63 -17.01 17.92
CA TRP A 433 -7.66 -16.26 19.17
C TRP A 433 -6.31 -16.39 19.85
N VAL A 434 -5.88 -15.35 20.56
CA VAL A 434 -4.71 -15.48 21.43
C VAL A 434 -5.15 -16.04 22.77
N ASP A 435 -4.58 -17.16 23.16
CA ASP A 435 -4.80 -17.76 24.46
C ASP A 435 -4.10 -16.95 25.56
N SER A 436 -4.89 -16.18 26.30
CA SER A 436 -4.43 -15.36 27.42
C SER A 436 -3.76 -16.19 28.52
N TYR A 437 -4.22 -17.42 28.75
CA TYR A 437 -3.66 -18.28 29.79
C TYR A 437 -2.30 -18.85 29.37
N TRP A 438 -2.13 -19.18 28.09
CA TRP A 438 -0.82 -19.54 27.53
C TRP A 438 0.18 -18.39 27.66
N VAL A 439 -0.24 -17.17 27.33
CA VAL A 439 0.57 -15.95 27.49
C VAL A 439 0.90 -15.67 28.96
N ASP A 440 -0.06 -15.82 29.87
CA ASP A 440 0.17 -15.66 31.31
C ASP A 440 1.22 -16.66 31.83
N CYS A 441 1.16 -17.92 31.37
CA CYS A 441 2.15 -18.96 31.68
C CYS A 441 3.54 -18.62 31.12
N LEU A 442 3.62 -18.16 29.87
CA LEU A 442 4.85 -17.66 29.24
C LEU A 442 5.48 -16.53 30.07
N GLN A 443 4.66 -15.56 30.44
CA GLN A 443 5.11 -14.46 31.28
C GLN A 443 5.54 -14.96 32.67
N ASP A 444 4.80 -15.88 33.31
CA ASP A 444 5.20 -16.43 34.63
C ASP A 444 6.55 -17.15 34.56
N GLY A 445 6.78 -17.89 33.49
CA GLY A 445 8.06 -18.48 33.17
C GLY A 445 9.18 -17.46 33.03
N ALA A 446 8.97 -16.40 32.26
CA ALA A 446 9.92 -15.30 32.10
C ALA A 446 10.28 -14.65 33.44
N PHE A 447 9.26 -14.45 34.28
CA PHE A 447 9.43 -13.89 35.61
C PHE A 447 9.99 -14.89 36.62
N SER A 448 10.10 -16.19 36.31
CA SER A 448 10.60 -17.18 37.27
C SER A 448 12.09 -17.04 37.61
N ILE A 449 12.84 -16.26 36.82
CA ILE A 449 14.25 -15.99 37.06
C ILE A 449 14.43 -15.31 38.42
N GLY A 450 15.36 -15.86 39.21
CA GLY A 450 15.65 -15.36 40.55
C GLY A 450 14.72 -15.87 41.66
N ARG A 451 13.80 -16.82 41.37
CA ARG A 451 13.07 -17.55 42.42
C ARG A 451 14.02 -18.51 43.14
N VAL A 452 14.19 -18.35 44.46
CA VAL A 452 15.00 -19.26 45.29
C VAL A 452 14.16 -19.87 46.41
N THR A 453 13.19 -19.12 46.94
CA THR A 453 12.37 -19.49 48.10
C THR A 453 10.88 -19.46 47.77
N LYS A 454 10.05 -20.07 48.63
CA LYS A 454 8.59 -20.00 48.51
C LYS A 454 8.06 -18.58 48.75
N GLU A 455 8.83 -17.77 49.47
CA GLU A 455 8.55 -16.37 49.74
C GLU A 455 8.69 -15.53 48.46
N ASP A 456 9.69 -15.81 47.63
CA ASP A 456 9.87 -15.15 46.32
C ASP A 456 8.66 -15.40 45.42
N LEU A 457 8.13 -16.63 45.41
CA LEU A 457 6.92 -16.98 44.66
C LEU A 457 5.70 -16.17 45.15
N LYS A 458 5.51 -16.03 46.47
CA LYS A 458 4.42 -15.23 47.05
C LYS A 458 4.55 -13.74 46.73
N MET A 459 5.79 -13.21 46.66
CA MET A 459 6.05 -11.83 46.28
C MET A 459 5.75 -11.56 44.80
N ASP A 460 6.05 -12.52 43.93
CA ASP A 460 5.72 -12.45 42.50
C ASP A 460 4.20 -12.39 42.30
N VAL A 461 3.44 -13.25 42.99
CA VAL A 461 1.97 -13.26 42.95
C VAL A 461 1.42 -11.90 43.34
N ARG A 462 1.88 -11.33 44.47
CA ARG A 462 1.45 -9.99 44.91
C ARG A 462 1.78 -8.91 43.89
N THR A 463 2.98 -8.95 43.32
CA THR A 463 3.42 -7.94 42.34
C THR A 463 2.63 -8.02 41.04
N ARG A 464 2.27 -9.23 40.61
CA ARG A 464 1.39 -9.45 39.45
C ARG A 464 -0.04 -9.00 39.72
N SER A 465 -0.61 -9.36 40.88
CA SER A 465 -1.97 -8.97 41.26
C SER A 465 -2.12 -7.45 41.42
N LEU A 466 -1.11 -6.75 41.94
CA LEU A 466 -1.12 -5.29 42.09
C LEU A 466 -0.99 -4.54 40.76
N LYS A 467 -0.52 -5.20 39.70
CA LYS A 467 -0.27 -4.60 38.37
C LYS A 467 -1.17 -5.17 37.28
N GLN A 468 -2.35 -5.66 37.63
CA GLN A 468 -3.45 -5.84 36.68
C GLN A 468 -3.97 -4.52 36.07
N GLY A 469 -3.12 -3.49 35.92
CA GLY A 469 -3.23 -2.49 34.87
C GLY A 469 -2.67 -3.07 33.57
N ARG A 470 -3.30 -4.14 33.08
CA ARG A 470 -2.98 -4.83 31.83
C ARG A 470 -3.33 -3.91 30.67
N ALA A 471 -2.40 -3.63 29.75
CA ALA A 471 -2.74 -2.85 28.57
C ALA A 471 -3.74 -3.59 27.67
N TYR A 472 -3.64 -4.94 27.60
CA TYR A 472 -4.48 -5.78 26.74
C TYR A 472 -4.97 -7.09 27.36
N ALA A 473 -4.45 -7.57 28.49
CA ALA A 473 -4.77 -8.92 28.99
C ALA A 473 -6.20 -9.16 29.55
N ASP A 474 -7.11 -8.17 29.53
CA ASP A 474 -8.56 -8.39 29.69
C ASP A 474 -9.35 -8.16 28.38
N GLN A 475 -8.65 -7.78 27.31
CA GLN A 475 -9.22 -7.57 25.98
C GLN A 475 -9.03 -8.83 25.15
N THR A 476 -10.07 -9.23 24.43
CA THR A 476 -9.98 -10.33 23.46
C THR A 476 -9.03 -9.92 22.33
N ILE A 477 -7.95 -10.66 22.15
CA ILE A 477 -7.03 -10.49 21.02
C ILE A 477 -7.32 -11.59 20.01
N THR A 478 -7.58 -11.20 18.77
CA THR A 478 -7.72 -12.13 17.65
C THR A 478 -6.79 -11.73 16.52
N GLY A 479 -6.54 -12.66 15.60
CA GLY A 479 -5.63 -12.42 14.50
C GLY A 479 -5.81 -13.38 13.35
N PHE A 480 -4.95 -13.24 12.36
CA PHE A 480 -4.81 -14.21 11.28
C PHE A 480 -3.35 -14.47 10.94
N LEU A 481 -3.11 -15.67 10.43
CA LEU A 481 -1.89 -16.07 9.75
C LEU A 481 -2.22 -16.23 8.26
N LEU A 482 -1.40 -15.61 7.42
CA LEU A 482 -1.47 -15.71 5.97
C LEU A 482 -0.15 -16.27 5.46
N ARG A 483 -0.16 -17.46 4.86
CA ARG A 483 0.98 -18.03 4.12
C ARG A 483 0.65 -17.99 2.64
N SER A 484 1.21 -17.04 1.90
CA SER A 484 0.94 -16.85 0.47
C SER A 484 2.07 -16.11 -0.24
N GLU A 485 2.28 -16.41 -1.52
CA GLU A 485 3.14 -15.65 -2.43
C GLU A 485 2.77 -14.16 -2.48
N VAL A 486 1.50 -13.82 -2.18
CA VAL A 486 1.03 -12.44 -2.10
C VAL A 486 1.82 -11.61 -1.09
N VAL A 487 2.25 -12.22 0.01
CA VAL A 487 3.01 -11.54 1.07
C VAL A 487 4.38 -11.09 0.56
N SER A 488 5.08 -11.95 -0.19
CA SER A 488 6.37 -11.63 -0.81
C SER A 488 6.23 -10.74 -2.05
N GLY A 489 5.18 -10.94 -2.86
CA GLY A 489 5.00 -10.26 -4.14
C GLY A 489 4.54 -8.82 -4.01
N TRP A 490 3.88 -8.45 -2.91
CA TRP A 490 3.31 -7.11 -2.70
C TRP A 490 3.67 -6.52 -1.33
N PRO A 491 4.86 -5.91 -1.17
CA PRO A 491 5.29 -5.30 0.10
C PRO A 491 4.37 -4.17 0.62
N GLY A 492 3.56 -3.56 -0.26
CA GLY A 492 2.60 -2.50 0.03
C GLY A 492 1.21 -2.98 0.51
N LEU A 493 1.10 -4.21 1.01
CA LEU A 493 -0.16 -4.76 1.54
C LEU A 493 -0.73 -3.90 2.68
N GLU A 494 -1.99 -3.52 2.54
CA GLU A 494 -2.82 -2.93 3.58
C GLU A 494 -3.79 -3.98 4.11
N VAL A 495 -3.99 -3.96 5.43
CA VAL A 495 -4.79 -4.91 6.16
C VAL A 495 -5.75 -4.13 7.04
N GLU A 496 -7.04 -4.43 6.93
CA GLU A 496 -8.09 -3.83 7.76
C GLU A 496 -8.94 -4.94 8.39
N GLY A 497 -9.15 -4.88 9.70
CA GLY A 497 -10.01 -5.82 10.42
C GLY A 497 -11.23 -5.10 10.98
N TYR A 498 -12.38 -5.78 11.00
CA TYR A 498 -13.65 -5.24 11.50
C TYR A 498 -14.33 -6.21 12.47
N SER A 499 -15.05 -5.65 13.45
CA SER A 499 -15.82 -6.43 14.44
C SER A 499 -17.14 -6.97 13.92
N ASP A 500 -17.62 -6.48 12.77
CA ASP A 500 -18.87 -6.90 12.16
C ASP A 500 -18.63 -7.96 11.09
N ARG A 501 -19.62 -8.84 10.88
CA ARG A 501 -19.66 -9.69 9.70
C ARG A 501 -20.26 -8.91 8.54
N VAL A 502 -19.42 -8.55 7.58
CA VAL A 502 -19.85 -7.85 6.36
C VAL A 502 -19.61 -8.79 5.19
N THR A 503 -20.67 -9.14 4.48
CA THR A 503 -20.59 -10.08 3.35
C THR A 503 -20.71 -9.35 2.02
N GLY A 504 -20.04 -9.85 0.98
CA GLY A 504 -20.15 -9.27 -0.36
C GLY A 504 -19.51 -7.88 -0.47
N TYR A 505 -20.18 -7.00 -1.22
CA TYR A 505 -19.70 -5.64 -1.54
C TYR A 505 -20.16 -4.57 -0.55
N ASP A 506 -20.85 -4.95 0.52
CA ASP A 506 -21.37 -4.00 1.51
C ASP A 506 -20.23 -3.23 2.19
N PHE A 507 -20.46 -1.96 2.51
CA PHE A 507 -19.45 -1.14 3.16
C PHE A 507 -19.32 -1.55 4.63
N ALA A 508 -18.08 -1.81 5.07
CA ALA A 508 -17.80 -1.97 6.48
C ALA A 508 -17.87 -0.60 7.16
N VAL A 509 -18.60 -0.49 8.27
CA VAL A 509 -18.77 0.78 8.99
C VAL A 509 -17.41 1.20 9.56
N PRO A 510 -16.88 2.40 9.24
CA PRO A 510 -15.55 2.83 9.70
C PRO A 510 -15.37 2.85 11.22
N GLN A 511 -16.47 3.04 11.97
CA GLN A 511 -16.49 3.03 13.43
C GLN A 511 -16.20 1.65 14.03
N ASN A 512 -16.39 0.57 13.27
CA ASN A 512 -16.20 -0.82 13.71
C ASN A 512 -14.86 -1.40 13.25
N LYS A 513 -13.94 -0.53 12.79
CA LYS A 513 -12.57 -0.89 12.42
C LYS A 513 -11.75 -1.19 13.69
N LEU A 514 -11.14 -2.36 13.72
CA LEU A 514 -10.31 -2.81 14.83
C LEU A 514 -8.90 -2.21 14.74
N LYS A 515 -8.30 -1.96 15.92
CA LYS A 515 -6.92 -1.48 16.02
C LYS A 515 -5.97 -2.66 15.85
N ILE A 516 -5.05 -2.56 14.89
CA ILE A 516 -3.92 -3.49 14.76
C ILE A 516 -2.93 -3.24 15.90
N ILE A 517 -2.61 -4.27 16.67
CA ILE A 517 -1.67 -4.21 17.80
C ILE A 517 -0.30 -4.81 17.44
N ARG A 518 -0.26 -5.75 16.49
CA ARG A 518 0.97 -6.28 15.89
C ARG A 518 0.73 -6.62 14.44
N ARG A 519 1.66 -6.22 13.57
CA ARG A 519 1.77 -6.69 12.19
C ARG A 519 3.23 -7.03 11.96
N ASP A 520 3.50 -8.26 11.55
CA ASP A 520 4.88 -8.76 11.47
C ASP A 520 5.00 -9.81 10.37
N LEU A 521 6.15 -9.86 9.70
CA LEU A 521 6.48 -10.88 8.71
C LEU A 521 7.33 -11.94 9.41
N LEU A 522 6.74 -13.13 9.64
CA LEU A 522 7.46 -14.25 10.28
C LEU A 522 8.42 -14.94 9.29
N SER A 523 8.12 -14.83 7.99
CA SER A 523 9.00 -15.16 6.86
C SER A 523 8.56 -14.34 5.64
N ASP A 524 9.30 -14.43 4.53
CA ASP A 524 8.98 -13.72 3.29
C ASP A 524 7.55 -13.98 2.77
N GLN A 525 6.96 -15.12 3.13
CA GLN A 525 5.63 -15.54 2.68
C GLN A 525 4.60 -15.63 3.82
N ILE A 526 4.99 -15.40 5.09
CA ILE A 526 4.10 -15.57 6.25
C ILE A 526 3.88 -14.24 6.95
N LEU A 527 2.66 -13.74 6.87
CA LEU A 527 2.20 -12.54 7.56
C LEU A 527 1.39 -12.91 8.82
N LEU A 528 1.79 -12.32 9.95
CA LEU A 528 1.05 -12.38 11.22
C LEU A 528 0.43 -11.00 11.50
N CYS A 529 -0.86 -10.98 11.80
CA CYS A 529 -1.55 -9.76 12.22
C CYS A 529 -2.42 -10.02 13.45
N LEU A 530 -2.28 -9.18 14.47
CA LEU A 530 -3.04 -9.19 15.71
C LEU A 530 -3.88 -7.91 15.82
N PHE A 531 -5.12 -8.07 16.27
CA PHE A 531 -6.08 -6.99 16.48
C PHE A 531 -6.55 -6.97 17.94
N ALA A 532 -6.78 -5.77 18.46
CA ALA A 532 -7.48 -5.58 19.73
C ALA A 532 -8.99 -5.68 19.48
N GLY A 533 -9.59 -6.83 19.81
CA GLY A 533 -11.00 -7.18 19.58
C GLY A 533 -11.16 -8.47 18.76
N GLU A 534 -12.41 -8.90 18.59
CA GLU A 534 -12.78 -10.05 17.76
C GLU A 534 -12.92 -9.66 16.28
N VAL A 535 -12.02 -10.14 15.43
CA VAL A 535 -12.04 -9.92 13.98
C VAL A 535 -13.06 -10.86 13.35
N LYS A 536 -14.11 -10.29 12.76
CA LYS A 536 -15.12 -11.04 12.00
C LYS A 536 -15.00 -10.87 10.50
N THR A 537 -14.47 -9.73 10.07
CA THR A 537 -14.18 -9.43 8.66
C THR A 537 -12.76 -8.90 8.54
N LEU A 538 -12.03 -9.42 7.56
CA LEU A 538 -10.67 -9.05 7.21
C LEU A 538 -10.65 -8.61 5.76
N ASP A 539 -10.21 -7.39 5.52
CA ASP A 539 -9.99 -6.87 4.18
C ASP A 539 -8.49 -6.72 3.91
N ILE A 540 -8.03 -7.27 2.79
CA ILE A 540 -6.65 -7.15 2.32
C ILE A 540 -6.68 -6.37 1.01
N SER A 541 -5.90 -5.30 0.94
CA SER A 541 -5.79 -4.44 -0.25
C SER A 541 -4.34 -4.06 -0.51
N ILE A 542 -4.08 -3.49 -1.68
CA ILE A 542 -2.79 -2.87 -1.99
C ILE A 542 -2.90 -1.38 -1.67
N LYS A 543 -1.91 -0.82 -0.97
CA LYS A 543 -1.80 0.62 -0.71
C LYS A 543 -2.05 1.38 -2.01
N ALA A 544 -3.01 2.30 -1.97
CA ALA A 544 -3.29 3.22 -3.07
C ALA A 544 -2.12 4.22 -3.20
N SER A 545 -0.99 3.77 -3.76
CA SER A 545 0.19 4.63 -3.96
C SER A 545 0.02 5.61 -5.13
N SER A 546 -1.08 5.51 -5.86
CA SER A 546 -1.52 6.42 -6.91
C SER A 546 -2.97 6.09 -7.24
N VAL A 547 -3.73 7.08 -7.69
CA VAL A 547 -5.08 6.86 -8.20
C VAL A 547 -4.97 6.07 -9.51
N ASN A 548 -5.16 4.74 -9.44
CA ASN A 548 -5.01 3.90 -10.61
C ASN A 548 -6.21 4.06 -11.54
N CYS A 549 -5.97 4.30 -12.82
CA CYS A 549 -7.02 4.39 -13.84
C CYS A 549 -7.06 3.11 -14.66
N GLY A 550 -8.26 2.62 -15.00
CA GLY A 550 -8.41 1.36 -15.70
C GLY A 550 -9.86 0.96 -15.97
N VAL A 551 -10.05 -0.31 -16.30
CA VAL A 551 -11.33 -0.97 -16.59
C VAL A 551 -11.51 -2.19 -15.69
N ASN A 552 -12.73 -2.73 -15.58
CA ASN A 552 -12.97 -3.91 -14.76
C ASN A 552 -12.12 -5.10 -15.25
N PRO A 553 -11.77 -6.05 -14.35
CA PRO A 553 -11.01 -7.24 -14.70
C PRO A 553 -11.58 -8.00 -15.90
N ILE A 554 -10.71 -8.32 -16.87
CA ILE A 554 -11.10 -8.94 -18.14
C ILE A 554 -11.31 -10.45 -17.95
N GLN A 555 -12.57 -10.89 -17.94
CA GLN A 555 -12.94 -12.31 -17.90
C GLN A 555 -12.95 -12.95 -19.31
N LYS A 556 -12.55 -14.22 -19.40
CA LYS A 556 -12.39 -14.93 -20.68
C LYS A 556 -13.75 -15.08 -21.38
N GLY A 557 -13.87 -14.50 -22.59
CA GLY A 557 -15.10 -14.55 -23.40
C GLY A 557 -16.16 -13.49 -23.05
N ALA A 558 -15.90 -12.64 -22.06
CA ALA A 558 -16.78 -11.53 -21.71
C ALA A 558 -16.32 -10.21 -22.34
N LYS A 559 -17.28 -9.30 -22.58
CA LYS A 559 -16.96 -7.92 -22.96
C LYS A 559 -16.26 -7.20 -21.80
N ILE A 560 -15.32 -6.33 -22.14
CA ILE A 560 -14.62 -5.48 -21.16
C ILE A 560 -15.59 -4.39 -20.72
N THR A 561 -15.75 -4.22 -19.41
CA THR A 561 -16.69 -3.27 -18.82
C THR A 561 -16.00 -2.30 -17.87
N LYS A 562 -16.68 -1.19 -17.54
CA LYS A 562 -16.27 -0.27 -16.49
C LYS A 562 -17.40 -0.06 -15.50
N GLY A 563 -17.13 -0.25 -14.21
CA GLY A 563 -18.07 0.09 -13.14
C GLY A 563 -18.28 1.60 -13.02
N LEU A 564 -19.53 2.00 -12.81
CA LEU A 564 -19.88 3.41 -12.67
C LEU A 564 -19.43 3.97 -11.32
N ARG A 565 -18.88 5.17 -11.34
CA ARG A 565 -18.45 5.91 -10.14
C ARG A 565 -19.01 7.33 -10.18
N LYS A 566 -19.59 7.78 -9.08
CA LYS A 566 -20.01 9.17 -8.88
C LYS A 566 -18.80 10.08 -8.71
N LEU A 567 -19.00 11.37 -8.97
CA LEU A 567 -17.96 12.39 -8.79
C LEU A 567 -17.59 12.62 -7.31
N ASP A 568 -18.42 12.18 -6.36
CA ASP A 568 -18.12 12.16 -4.92
C ASP A 568 -17.21 10.99 -4.50
N GLY A 569 -16.83 10.13 -5.45
CA GLY A 569 -16.02 8.93 -5.23
C GLY A 569 -16.82 7.68 -4.90
N GLY A 570 -18.14 7.77 -4.68
CA GLY A 570 -19.01 6.62 -4.44
C GLY A 570 -19.16 5.72 -5.66
N GLN A 571 -19.12 4.40 -5.49
CA GLN A 571 -19.46 3.46 -6.56
C GLN A 571 -20.98 3.42 -6.79
N MET A 572 -21.39 3.22 -8.03
CA MET A 572 -22.78 3.02 -8.43
C MET A 572 -22.97 1.62 -8.99
N ASP A 573 -24.14 1.03 -8.74
CA ASP A 573 -24.55 -0.20 -9.39
C ASP A 573 -24.75 0.05 -10.89
N GLY A 574 -24.00 -0.67 -11.71
CA GLY A 574 -24.07 -0.58 -13.16
C GLY A 574 -22.69 -0.62 -13.82
N ASN A 575 -22.62 -1.29 -14.96
CA ASN A 575 -21.44 -1.41 -15.78
C ASN A 575 -21.72 -0.86 -17.18
N ILE A 576 -20.73 -0.19 -17.78
CA ILE A 576 -20.76 0.21 -19.18
C ILE A 576 -19.79 -0.63 -20.00
N ASP A 577 -20.18 -0.96 -21.23
CA ASP A 577 -19.28 -1.59 -22.21
C ASP A 577 -18.18 -0.60 -22.62
N VAL A 578 -16.92 -1.03 -22.54
CA VAL A 578 -15.75 -0.22 -22.95
C VAL A 578 -15.62 -0.26 -24.48
N PRO A 579 -15.68 0.90 -25.16
CA PRO A 579 -15.60 0.94 -26.62
C PRO A 579 -14.14 0.90 -27.08
N PHE A 580 -13.83 0.01 -28.04
CA PHE A 580 -12.52 -0.09 -28.66
C PHE A 580 -12.53 0.51 -30.06
N ARG A 581 -11.44 1.20 -30.42
CA ARG A 581 -11.23 1.77 -31.75
C ARG A 581 -10.76 0.71 -32.75
N ASN A 582 -10.02 -0.29 -32.26
CA ASN A 582 -9.39 -1.35 -33.05
C ASN A 582 -9.08 -2.57 -32.17
N ASP A 583 -8.62 -3.64 -32.82
CA ASP A 583 -8.21 -4.89 -32.16
C ASP A 583 -6.88 -4.78 -31.40
N LEU A 584 -6.22 -3.62 -31.41
CA LEU A 584 -4.95 -3.37 -30.72
C LEU A 584 -5.13 -2.96 -29.25
N GLY A 585 -6.36 -2.99 -28.73
CA GLY A 585 -6.67 -2.62 -27.33
C GLY A 585 -6.73 -1.11 -27.08
N VAL A 586 -6.90 -0.30 -28.14
CA VAL A 586 -7.05 1.16 -28.02
C VAL A 586 -8.50 1.51 -27.71
N ILE A 587 -8.73 2.15 -26.57
CA ILE A 587 -10.05 2.62 -26.15
C ILE A 587 -10.44 3.85 -26.98
N ASN A 588 -11.69 3.88 -27.43
CA ASN A 588 -12.29 5.07 -28.03
C ASN A 588 -12.71 6.03 -26.90
N ILE A 589 -11.83 6.97 -26.55
CA ILE A 589 -12.01 7.89 -25.42
C ILE A 589 -13.26 8.76 -25.57
N GLN A 590 -13.56 9.23 -26.78
CA GLN A 590 -14.78 10.00 -27.06
C GLN A 590 -16.06 9.19 -26.81
N ASP A 591 -16.16 7.97 -27.36
CA ASP A 591 -17.33 7.12 -27.14
C ASP A 591 -17.44 6.72 -25.65
N MET A 592 -16.30 6.46 -25.00
CA MET A 592 -16.24 6.15 -23.57
C MET A 592 -16.78 7.31 -22.73
N ALA A 593 -16.32 8.54 -23.00
CA ALA A 593 -16.78 9.74 -22.31
C ALA A 593 -18.29 9.99 -22.52
N ASN A 594 -18.79 9.79 -23.74
CA ASN A 594 -20.22 9.93 -24.03
C ASN A 594 -21.08 8.90 -23.27
N ARG A 595 -20.63 7.64 -23.19
CA ARG A 595 -21.29 6.58 -22.43
C ARG A 595 -21.29 6.86 -20.93
N LEU A 596 -20.16 7.32 -20.38
CA LEU A 596 -20.03 7.72 -18.98
C LEU A 596 -20.96 8.90 -18.67
N LYS A 597 -20.96 9.93 -19.51
CA LYS A 597 -21.85 11.10 -19.39
C LYS A 597 -23.33 10.68 -19.36
N ALA A 598 -23.74 9.82 -20.29
CA ALA A 598 -25.11 9.33 -20.38
C ALA A 598 -25.50 8.50 -19.14
N ALA A 599 -24.62 7.60 -18.70
CA ALA A 599 -24.84 6.75 -17.54
C ALA A 599 -24.92 7.54 -16.21
N LEU A 600 -24.14 8.61 -16.09
CA LEU A 600 -24.14 9.50 -14.91
C LEU A 600 -25.21 10.60 -14.97
N GLN A 601 -25.99 10.67 -16.05
CA GLN A 601 -27.04 11.68 -16.27
C GLN A 601 -26.56 13.13 -16.10
N LEU A 602 -25.32 13.41 -16.51
CA LEU A 602 -24.72 14.75 -16.38
C LEU A 602 -25.24 15.69 -17.48
N ALA A 603 -25.81 16.83 -17.07
CA ALA A 603 -26.38 17.83 -17.97
C ALA A 603 -25.34 18.66 -18.74
N ASN A 604 -24.13 18.82 -18.19
CA ASN A 604 -23.07 19.70 -18.71
C ASN A 604 -22.08 18.97 -19.63
N ASN A 605 -21.14 19.71 -20.22
CA ASN A 605 -20.00 19.12 -20.93
C ASN A 605 -19.16 18.26 -19.98
N PHE A 606 -18.73 17.09 -20.46
CA PHE A 606 -17.95 16.13 -19.68
C PHE A 606 -16.47 16.52 -19.77
N THR A 607 -15.91 16.99 -18.65
CA THR A 607 -14.55 17.56 -18.60
C THR A 607 -13.48 16.48 -18.38
N SER A 608 -12.21 16.82 -18.62
CA SER A 608 -11.09 15.91 -18.36
C SER A 608 -11.00 15.49 -16.89
N ALA A 609 -11.31 16.41 -15.97
CA ALA A 609 -11.37 16.14 -14.54
C ALA A 609 -12.44 15.09 -14.18
N GLN A 610 -13.62 15.19 -14.80
CA GLN A 610 -14.70 14.22 -14.61
C GLN A 610 -14.35 12.86 -15.24
N PHE A 611 -13.70 12.86 -16.41
CA PHE A 611 -13.20 11.63 -17.01
C PHE A 611 -12.16 10.96 -16.11
N ALA A 612 -11.14 11.69 -15.63
CA ALA A 612 -10.14 11.17 -14.72
C ALA A 612 -10.77 10.60 -13.43
N ALA A 613 -11.70 11.31 -12.81
CA ALA A 613 -12.38 10.89 -11.58
C ALA A 613 -13.22 9.60 -11.75
N THR A 614 -13.83 9.42 -12.92
CA THR A 614 -14.65 8.23 -13.21
C THR A 614 -13.83 7.02 -13.66
N MET A 615 -12.64 7.26 -14.23
CA MET A 615 -11.73 6.20 -14.66
C MET A 615 -10.95 5.55 -13.52
N ILE A 616 -11.02 6.11 -12.30
CA ILE A 616 -10.40 5.56 -11.09
C ILE A 616 -10.91 4.14 -10.78
N GLU A 617 -10.01 3.18 -10.80
CA GLU A 617 -10.17 1.87 -10.20
C GLU A 617 -9.83 1.99 -8.71
N GLY A 618 -10.67 1.40 -7.84
CA GLY A 618 -10.23 1.20 -6.45
C GLY A 618 -9.06 0.22 -6.45
N SER A 619 -8.14 0.33 -5.49
CA SER A 619 -7.19 -0.76 -5.24
C SER A 619 -7.97 -2.07 -5.08
N PRO A 620 -7.53 -3.18 -5.70
CA PRO A 620 -8.17 -4.47 -5.50
C PRO A 620 -8.21 -4.76 -4.00
N LYS A 621 -9.41 -5.09 -3.53
CA LYS A 621 -9.74 -5.31 -2.12
C LYS A 621 -10.40 -6.68 -2.03
N VAL A 622 -9.73 -7.61 -1.36
CA VAL A 622 -10.25 -8.95 -1.13
C VAL A 622 -10.70 -9.07 0.32
N ARG A 623 -11.95 -9.51 0.49
CA ARG A 623 -12.61 -9.65 1.79
C ARG A 623 -12.69 -11.10 2.22
N PHE A 624 -12.28 -11.35 3.45
CA PHE A 624 -12.41 -12.61 4.16
C PHE A 624 -13.32 -12.44 5.36
N VAL A 625 -14.40 -13.22 5.42
CA VAL A 625 -15.31 -13.25 6.58
C VAL A 625 -15.02 -14.51 7.39
N ALA A 626 -14.68 -14.38 8.67
CA ALA A 626 -14.44 -15.50 9.57
C ALA A 626 -15.72 -16.36 9.69
N ARG A 627 -15.59 -17.67 9.48
CA ARG A 627 -16.72 -18.62 9.36
C ARG A 627 -17.18 -19.19 10.70
N GLY A 628 -16.36 -19.10 11.74
CA GLY A 628 -16.62 -19.64 13.07
C GLY A 628 -15.76 -18.90 14.05
#